data_AF-A0A6H5JQ30-F1
#
_entry.id   AF-A0A6H5JQ30-F1
#
_cell.length_a   1.000
_cell.length_b   1.000
_cell.length_c   1.000
_cell.angle_alpha   90.00
_cell.angle_beta   90.00
_cell.angle_gamma   90.00
#
_symmetry.space_group_name_H-M   'P 1'
#
loop_
_entity.id
_entity.type
_entity.pdbx_description
1 polymer ?
#
loop_
_entity_poly.entity_id
_entity_poly.type
_entity_poly.pdbx_seq_one_letter_code
_entity_poly.pdbx_strand_id
1 'polypeptide(L)'
;MSDFGKLSGPVTMEEPAIRQGVYITAVYVLVFYACIIGQASAMWKVAASYRARGERFERYYNVKDKAMLAWDRIVGNLLEQAMPFLTLFWLNIGLAALGATSHTGVAIAGWIYVVFRALYPVMWLSGGGGRAGPRSKILFVTPVM
;
A
#
# COMPACT_ATOMS: atom_id res chain seq x y z
N MET A 1 32.86 -10.62 22.70
CA MET A 1 31.89 -9.72 23.35
C MET A 1 32.59 -8.39 23.66
N SER A 2 32.75 -7.48 22.69
CA SER A 2 33.45 -6.21 22.95
C SER A 2 33.09 -5.03 22.03
N ASP A 3 31.99 -5.08 21.26
CA ASP A 3 31.64 -3.99 20.32
C ASP A 3 30.39 -3.18 20.72
N PHE A 4 29.77 -3.48 21.87
CA PHE A 4 28.65 -2.68 22.38
C PHE A 4 29.04 -1.29 22.91
N GLY A 5 30.35 -1.01 23.04
CA GLY A 5 30.86 0.26 23.57
C GLY A 5 30.83 1.44 22.60
N LYS A 6 30.51 1.23 21.32
CA LYS A 6 30.44 2.30 20.29
C LYS A 6 29.06 2.97 20.16
N LEU A 7 28.07 2.53 20.94
CA LEU A 7 26.69 3.06 20.88
C LEU A 7 26.46 4.29 21.78
N SER A 8 27.51 4.89 22.35
CA SER A 8 27.43 5.99 23.33
C SER A 8 27.52 7.40 22.72
N GLY A 9 27.60 7.52 21.39
CA GLY A 9 27.46 8.81 20.70
C GLY A 9 26.00 9.25 20.63
N PRO A 10 25.68 10.55 20.54
CA PRO A 10 24.32 10.99 20.28
C PRO A 10 23.83 10.32 18.98
N VAL A 11 22.68 9.63 19.06
CA VAL A 11 21.99 9.08 17.90
C VAL A 11 21.53 10.26 17.05
N THR A 12 22.40 10.68 16.14
CA THR A 12 22.09 11.73 15.17
C THR A 12 21.46 11.02 13.99
N MET A 13 20.14 11.09 13.89
CA MET A 13 19.48 10.64 12.67
C MET A 13 19.96 11.53 11.53
N GLU A 14 20.60 10.94 10.53
CA GLU A 14 20.95 11.69 9.33
C GLU A 14 19.66 12.26 8.70
N GLU A 15 19.59 13.59 8.64
CA GLU A 15 18.50 14.35 8.01
C GLU A 15 18.04 13.77 6.65
N PRO A 16 18.94 13.31 5.73
CA PRO A 16 18.50 12.69 4.48
C PRO A 16 17.70 11.40 4.67
N ALA A 17 17.99 10.55 5.67
CA ALA A 17 17.31 9.28 5.86
C ALA A 17 15.87 9.47 6.35
N ILE A 18 15.67 10.36 7.34
CA ILE A 18 14.32 10.74 7.80
C ILE A 18 13.53 11.36 6.65
N ARG A 19 14.15 12.28 5.89
CA ARG A 19 13.51 12.95 4.77
C ARG A 19 13.03 11.95 3.70
N GLN A 20 13.83 10.96 3.36
CA GLN A 20 13.40 9.87 2.46
C GLN A 20 12.23 9.07 3.05
N GLY A 21 12.29 8.76 4.35
CA GLY A 21 11.19 8.09 5.06
C GLY A 21 9.87 8.86 4.98
N VAL A 22 9.92 10.18 5.17
CA VAL A 22 8.76 11.07 5.03
C VAL A 22 8.22 11.06 3.60
N TYR A 23 9.08 11.17 2.58
CA TYR A 23 8.64 11.14 1.18
C TYR A 23 7.99 9.82 0.79
N ILE A 24 8.60 8.69 1.16
CA ILE A 24 8.04 7.36 0.88
C ILE A 24 6.67 7.21 1.57
N THR A 25 6.55 7.63 2.83
CA THR A 25 5.27 7.60 3.56
C THR A 25 4.23 8.51 2.89
N ALA A 26 4.61 9.73 2.53
CA ALA A 26 3.71 10.67 1.87
C ALA A 26 3.21 10.15 0.51
N VAL A 27 4.08 9.60 -0.33
CA VAL A 27 3.67 9.01 -1.61
C VAL A 27 2.81 7.78 -1.41
N TYR A 28 3.11 6.92 -0.43
CA TYR A 28 2.23 5.80 -0.08
C TYR A 28 0.83 6.27 0.31
N VAL A 29 0.74 7.31 1.15
CA VAL A 29 -0.53 7.92 1.54
C VAL A 29 -1.27 8.48 0.32
N LEU A 30 -0.58 9.17 -0.60
CA LEU A 30 -1.18 9.65 -1.84
C LEU A 30 -1.74 8.51 -2.70
N VAL A 31 -1.00 7.41 -2.85
CA VAL A 31 -1.48 6.21 -3.57
C VAL A 31 -2.71 5.63 -2.88
N PHE A 32 -2.70 5.52 -1.56
CA PHE A 32 -3.84 5.01 -0.79
C PHE A 32 -5.09 5.87 -0.96
N TYR A 33 -4.97 7.19 -0.81
CA TYR A 33 -6.09 8.11 -0.97
C TYR A 33 -6.58 8.17 -2.42
N ALA A 34 -5.69 8.07 -3.42
CA ALA A 34 -6.10 7.94 -4.82
C ALA A 34 -6.98 6.69 -5.02
N CYS A 35 -6.65 5.57 -4.38
CA CYS A 35 -7.46 4.35 -4.43
C CYS A 35 -8.82 4.51 -3.71
N ILE A 36 -8.88 5.22 -2.57
CA ILE A 36 -10.13 5.54 -1.88
C ILE A 36 -11.04 6.41 -2.77
N ILE A 37 -10.48 7.43 -3.41
CA ILE A 37 -11.21 8.29 -4.35
C ILE A 37 -11.72 7.46 -5.55
N GLY A 38 -10.91 6.52 -6.04
CA GLY A 38 -11.29 5.55 -7.06
C GLY A 38 -12.47 4.67 -6.64
N GLN A 39 -12.43 4.11 -5.43
CA GLN A 39 -13.52 3.32 -4.85
C GLN A 39 -14.82 4.14 -4.72
N ALA A 40 -14.73 5.38 -4.22
CA ALA A 40 -15.89 6.28 -4.10
C ALA A 40 -16.49 6.62 -5.47
N SER A 41 -15.63 6.91 -6.45
CA SER A 41 -16.04 7.19 -7.82
C SER A 41 -16.73 5.98 -8.48
N ALA A 42 -16.21 4.77 -8.24
CA ALA A 42 -16.82 3.54 -8.71
C ALA A 42 -18.20 3.31 -8.08
N MET A 43 -18.32 3.55 -6.77
CA MET A 43 -19.60 3.47 -6.07
C MET A 43 -20.64 4.40 -6.70
N TRP A 44 -20.29 5.65 -6.99
CA TRP A 44 -21.22 6.58 -7.63
C TRP A 44 -21.65 6.13 -9.03
N LYS A 45 -20.71 5.63 -9.85
CA LYS A 45 -20.99 5.10 -11.19
C LYS A 45 -21.91 3.87 -11.14
N VAL A 46 -21.66 2.94 -10.21
CA VAL A 46 -22.49 1.75 -10.01
C VAL A 46 -23.88 2.18 -9.52
N ALA A 47 -23.98 3.05 -8.52
CA ALA A 47 -25.26 3.54 -8.02
C ALA A 47 -26.09 4.29 -9.07
N ALA A 48 -25.44 5.04 -9.97
CA ALA A 48 -26.11 5.66 -11.11
C ALA A 48 -26.63 4.62 -12.12
N SER A 49 -25.83 3.59 -12.40
CA SER A 49 -26.21 2.50 -13.32
C SER A 49 -27.40 1.68 -12.81
N TYR A 50 -27.47 1.42 -11.50
CA TYR A 50 -28.61 0.75 -10.87
C TYR A 50 -29.87 1.62 -10.91
N ARG A 51 -29.75 2.92 -10.59
CA ARG A 51 -30.87 3.87 -10.69
C ARG A 51 -31.44 3.96 -12.10
N ALA A 52 -30.59 3.94 -13.12
CA ALA A 52 -31.02 3.93 -14.52
C ALA A 52 -31.81 2.65 -14.90
N ARG A 53 -31.62 1.54 -14.19
CA ARG A 53 -32.36 0.28 -14.37
C ARG A 53 -33.59 0.15 -13.47
N GLY A 54 -33.89 1.16 -12.64
CA GLY A 54 -34.94 1.08 -11.63
C GLY A 54 -34.62 0.12 -10.47
N GLU A 55 -33.37 -0.30 -10.35
CA GLU A 55 -32.90 -1.21 -9.30
C GLU A 55 -32.33 -0.43 -8.12
N ARG A 56 -32.46 -0.98 -6.91
CA ARG A 56 -31.80 -0.42 -5.72
C ARG A 56 -30.36 -0.90 -5.65
N PHE A 57 -29.41 0.03 -5.60
CA PHE A 57 -28.03 -0.29 -5.25
C PHE A 57 -27.91 -0.52 -3.74
N GLU A 58 -27.44 -1.71 -3.34
CA GLU A 58 -27.22 -2.06 -1.94
C GLU A 58 -25.75 -2.37 -1.71
N ARG A 59 -25.01 -1.45 -1.09
CA ARG A 59 -23.56 -1.53 -0.97
C ARG A 59 -23.06 -2.79 -0.25
N TYR A 60 -23.72 -3.17 0.85
CA TYR A 60 -23.24 -4.24 1.73
C TYR A 60 -23.91 -5.60 1.49
N TYR A 61 -25.02 -5.63 0.74
CA TYR A 61 -25.80 -6.86 0.51
C TYR A 61 -25.77 -7.31 -0.97
N ASN A 62 -25.54 -6.40 -1.93
CA ASN A 62 -25.32 -6.75 -3.33
C ASN A 62 -23.82 -6.91 -3.65
N VAL A 63 -23.22 -7.92 -3.01
CA VAL A 63 -21.80 -8.36 -3.16
C VAL A 63 -21.46 -8.87 -4.58
N LYS A 64 -22.31 -8.64 -5.59
CA LYS A 64 -22.17 -9.21 -6.94
C LYS A 64 -21.60 -8.23 -7.97
N ASP A 65 -21.62 -6.92 -7.71
CA ASP A 65 -21.07 -5.95 -8.65
C ASP A 65 -19.55 -6.09 -8.74
N LYS A 66 -19.05 -6.41 -9.95
CA LYS A 66 -17.64 -6.71 -10.16
C LYS A 66 -16.75 -5.48 -9.92
N ALA A 67 -17.25 -4.28 -10.23
CA ALA A 67 -16.48 -3.05 -10.07
C ALA A 67 -16.35 -2.70 -8.59
N MET A 68 -17.43 -2.82 -7.80
CA MET A 68 -17.33 -2.58 -6.36
C MET A 68 -16.44 -3.61 -5.66
N LEU A 69 -16.63 -4.90 -5.95
CA LEU A 69 -15.76 -5.94 -5.42
C LEU A 69 -14.28 -5.69 -5.73
N ALA A 70 -13.97 -5.21 -6.94
CA ALA A 70 -12.60 -4.92 -7.32
C ALA A 70 -12.01 -3.81 -6.45
N TRP A 71 -12.71 -2.69 -6.30
CA TRP A 71 -12.23 -1.56 -5.50
C TRP A 71 -12.16 -1.87 -4.01
N ASP A 72 -13.11 -2.65 -3.46
CA ASP A 72 -13.07 -3.09 -2.07
C ASP A 72 -11.84 -3.96 -1.79
N ARG A 73 -11.48 -4.86 -2.73
CA ARG A 73 -10.25 -5.67 -2.63
C ARG A 73 -8.99 -4.83 -2.76
N ILE A 74 -8.98 -3.85 -3.67
CA ILE A 74 -7.85 -2.94 -3.84
C ILE A 74 -7.58 -2.19 -2.53
N VAL A 75 -8.58 -1.50 -2.00
CA VAL A 75 -8.42 -0.68 -0.79
C VAL A 75 -8.15 -1.56 0.44
N GLY A 76 -8.83 -2.69 0.57
CA GLY A 76 -8.61 -3.65 1.65
C GLY A 76 -7.17 -4.17 1.67
N ASN A 77 -6.62 -4.58 0.52
CA ASN A 77 -5.25 -5.06 0.44
C ASN A 77 -4.23 -3.98 0.79
N LEU A 78 -4.43 -2.74 0.30
CA LEU A 78 -3.54 -1.64 0.66
C LEU A 78 -3.56 -1.40 2.18
N LEU A 79 -4.75 -1.36 2.79
CA LEU A 79 -4.90 -1.12 4.24
C LEU A 79 -4.26 -2.23 5.09
N GLU A 80 -4.53 -3.49 4.77
CA GLU A 80 -3.97 -4.66 5.48
C GLU A 80 -2.44 -4.66 5.46
N GLN A 81 -1.87 -4.18 4.35
CA GLN A 81 -0.42 -4.18 4.12
C GLN A 81 0.27 -2.91 4.58
N ALA A 82 -0.48 -1.83 4.86
CA ALA A 82 0.03 -0.54 5.31
C ALA A 82 0.74 -0.69 6.66
N MET A 83 0.06 -1.30 7.64
CA MET A 83 0.52 -1.37 9.01
C MET A 83 1.82 -2.18 9.15
N PRO A 84 1.94 -3.40 8.60
CA PRO A 84 3.20 -4.14 8.64
C PRO A 84 4.33 -3.37 7.93
N PHE A 85 4.07 -2.82 6.75
CA PHE A 85 5.09 -2.10 5.99
C PHE A 85 5.60 -0.85 6.72
N LEU A 86 4.71 0.07 7.10
CA LEU A 86 5.11 1.33 7.73
C LEU A 86 5.85 1.08 9.04
N THR A 87 5.39 0.11 9.84
CA THR A 87 6.07 -0.28 11.08
C THR A 87 7.48 -0.78 10.80
N LEU A 88 7.63 -1.78 9.93
CA LEU A 88 8.95 -2.35 9.62
C LEU A 88 9.88 -1.36 8.92
N PHE A 89 9.34 -0.50 8.07
CA PHE A 89 10.08 0.53 7.35
C PHE A 89 10.68 1.57 8.31
N TRP A 90 9.86 2.13 9.21
CA TRP A 90 10.34 3.11 10.19
C TRP A 90 11.28 2.50 11.22
N LEU A 91 11.05 1.25 11.65
CA LEU A 91 12.01 0.50 12.47
C LEU A 91 13.36 0.35 11.76
N ASN A 92 13.36 0.03 10.47
CA ASN A 92 14.59 -0.09 9.69
C ASN A 92 15.30 1.25 9.49
N ILE A 93 14.58 2.37 9.38
CA ILE A 93 15.19 3.71 9.41
C ILE A 93 15.91 3.94 10.75
N GLY A 94 15.26 3.58 11.86
CA GLY A 94 15.87 3.67 13.20
C GLY A 94 17.11 2.78 13.34
N LEU A 95 17.05 1.54 12.86
CA LEU A 95 18.19 0.62 12.85
C LEU A 95 19.35 1.13 11.96
N ALA A 96 19.04 1.75 10.83
CA ALA A 96 20.04 2.36 9.97
C ALA A 96 20.78 3.50 10.68
N ALA A 97 20.05 4.33 11.44
CA ALA A 97 20.65 5.40 12.26
C ALA A 97 21.56 4.87 13.39
N LEU A 98 21.38 3.61 13.80
CA LEU A 98 22.27 2.92 14.74
C LEU A 98 23.42 2.18 14.04
N GLY A 99 23.55 2.31 12.71
CA GLY A 99 24.58 1.62 11.91
C GLY A 99 24.32 0.13 11.69
N ALA A 100 23.14 -0.39 12.04
CA ALA A 100 22.80 -1.81 11.90
C ALA A 100 22.36 -2.18 10.47
N THR A 101 21.89 -1.22 9.68
CA THR A 101 21.44 -1.41 8.29
C THR A 101 21.86 -0.24 7.39
N SER A 102 21.83 -0.43 6.06
CA SER A 102 22.18 0.61 5.09
C SER A 102 21.02 1.59 4.87
N HIS A 103 21.24 2.89 5.08
CA HIS A 103 20.26 3.95 4.78
C HIS A 103 19.76 3.90 3.33
N THR A 104 20.67 3.72 2.38
CA THR A 104 20.36 3.62 0.95
C THR A 104 19.51 2.38 0.65
N GLY A 105 19.85 1.23 1.26
CA GLY A 105 19.09 -0.01 1.09
C GLY A 105 17.66 0.11 1.58
N VAL A 106 17.46 0.71 2.76
CA VAL A 106 16.13 0.96 3.35
C VAL A 106 15.30 1.88 2.46
N ALA A 107 15.89 2.98 1.96
CA ALA A 107 15.20 3.90 1.06
C ALA A 107 14.79 3.24 -0.27
N ILE A 108 15.68 2.47 -0.90
CA ILE A 108 15.38 1.73 -2.13
C ILE A 108 14.23 0.74 -1.91
N ALA A 109 14.28 -0.04 -0.83
CA ALA A 109 13.22 -1.00 -0.50
C ALA A 109 11.86 -0.31 -0.30
N GLY A 110 11.84 0.84 0.39
CA GLY A 110 10.62 1.63 0.56
C GLY A 110 10.04 2.13 -0.76
N TRP A 111 10.86 2.67 -1.66
CA TRP A 111 10.41 3.11 -2.99
C TRP A 111 9.91 1.94 -3.85
N ILE A 112 10.60 0.80 -3.85
CA ILE A 112 10.17 -0.42 -4.54
C ILE A 112 8.77 -0.83 -4.05
N TYR A 113 8.55 -0.86 -2.74
CA TYR A 113 7.25 -1.18 -2.17
C TYR A 113 6.16 -0.21 -2.65
N VAL A 114 6.42 1.10 -2.62
CA VAL A 114 5.44 2.11 -3.07
C VAL A 114 5.11 1.95 -4.55
N VAL A 115 6.10 1.67 -5.40
CA VAL A 115 5.88 1.37 -6.82
C VAL A 115 4.97 0.16 -7.00
N PHE A 116 5.22 -0.94 -6.28
CA PHE A 116 4.34 -2.10 -6.34
C PHE A 116 2.91 -1.78 -5.88
N ARG A 117 2.74 -0.94 -4.85
CA ARG A 117 1.42 -0.52 -4.38
C ARG A 117 0.68 0.37 -5.37
N ALA A 118 1.41 1.21 -6.12
CA ALA A 118 0.83 1.98 -7.22
C ALA A 118 0.44 1.10 -8.41
N LEU A 119 1.20 0.04 -8.70
CA LEU A 119 0.90 -0.91 -9.78
C LEU A 119 -0.24 -1.88 -9.45
N TYR A 120 -0.44 -2.19 -8.17
CA TYR A 120 -1.47 -3.12 -7.71
C TYR A 120 -2.89 -2.82 -8.21
N PRO A 121 -3.46 -1.60 -8.05
CA PRO A 121 -4.78 -1.29 -8.57
C PRO A 121 -4.88 -1.44 -10.09
N VAL A 122 -3.83 -1.04 -10.83
CA VAL A 122 -3.77 -1.17 -12.30
C VAL A 122 -3.87 -2.64 -12.69
N MET A 123 -3.08 -3.49 -12.05
CA MET A 123 -3.03 -4.93 -12.33
C MET A 123 -4.32 -5.65 -11.91
N TRP A 124 -4.95 -5.24 -10.81
CA TRP A 124 -6.24 -5.77 -10.41
C TRP A 124 -7.30 -5.46 -11.47
N LEU A 125 -7.39 -4.19 -11.89
CA LEU A 125 -8.38 -3.71 -12.86
C LEU A 125 -8.15 -4.23 -14.28
N SER A 126 -6.90 -4.55 -14.66
CA SER A 126 -6.57 -5.16 -15.96
C SER A 126 -6.84 -6.67 -16.04
N GLY A 127 -7.60 -7.23 -15.09
CA GLY A 127 -7.98 -8.64 -15.05
C GLY A 127 -7.09 -9.52 -14.17
N GLY A 128 -6.24 -8.93 -13.33
CA GLY A 128 -5.51 -9.64 -12.28
C GLY A 128 -6.41 -10.14 -11.14
N GLY A 129 -7.59 -9.54 -10.95
CA GLY A 129 -8.58 -9.97 -9.98
C GLY A 129 -9.88 -10.48 -10.60
N GLY A 130 -10.65 -11.26 -9.86
CA GLY A 130 -11.98 -11.71 -10.26
C GLY A 130 -12.90 -11.99 -9.07
N ARG A 131 -14.14 -12.41 -9.35
CA ARG A 131 -15.13 -12.78 -8.31
C ARG A 131 -14.64 -13.89 -7.38
N ALA A 132 -13.81 -14.81 -7.88
CA ALA A 132 -13.22 -15.90 -7.10
C ALA A 132 -11.95 -15.50 -6.33
N GLY A 133 -11.54 -14.23 -6.37
CA GLY A 133 -10.33 -13.73 -5.72
C GLY A 133 -9.18 -13.37 -6.69
N PRO A 134 -7.95 -13.24 -6.16
CA PRO A 134 -6.75 -12.93 -6.94
C PRO A 134 -6.46 -14.02 -7.97
N ARG A 135 -6.04 -13.62 -9.18
CA ARG A 135 -5.50 -14.53 -10.20
C ARG A 135 -3.98 -14.44 -10.25
N SER A 136 -3.34 -15.42 -10.87
CA SER A 136 -1.87 -15.58 -10.91
C SER A 136 -1.09 -14.32 -11.31
N LYS A 137 -1.66 -13.43 -12.15
CA LYS A 137 -1.03 -12.15 -12.54
C LYS A 137 -0.79 -11.18 -11.37
N ILE A 138 -1.54 -11.29 -10.27
CA ILE A 138 -1.39 -10.43 -9.08
C ILE A 138 -0.20 -10.85 -8.20
N LEU A 139 0.20 -12.11 -8.23
CA LEU A 139 1.31 -12.61 -7.40
C LEU A 139 2.65 -11.94 -7.73
N PHE A 140 2.80 -11.39 -8.94
CA PHE A 140 3.98 -10.63 -9.35
C PHE A 140 4.08 -9.24 -8.71
N VAL A 141 3.00 -8.72 -8.13
CA VAL A 141 2.89 -7.36 -7.58
C VAL A 141 2.55 -7.36 -6.10
N THR A 142 2.08 -8.50 -5.59
CA THR A 142 1.96 -8.79 -4.17
C THR A 142 2.97 -9.87 -3.82
N PRO A 143 4.27 -9.53 -3.62
CA PRO A 143 5.15 -10.46 -2.95
C PRO A 143 4.53 -10.75 -1.57
N VAL A 144 4.30 -12.02 -1.28
CA VAL A 144 3.99 -12.48 0.06
C VAL A 144 5.24 -12.17 0.88
N MET A 145 5.24 -11.03 1.57
CA MET A 145 6.26 -10.72 2.59
C MET A 145 5.95 -11.51 3.85
#